data_AF-A0A1C6A2F6-F1
#
_entry.id   AF-A0A1C6A2F6-F1
#
_cell.length_a   1.000
_cell.length_b   1.000
_cell.length_c   1.000
_cell.angle_alpha   90.00
_cell.angle_beta   90.00
_cell.angle_gamma   90.00
#
_symmetry.space_group_name_H-M   'P 1'
#
loop_
_entity.id
_entity.type
_entity.pdbx_description
1 polymer ?
#
loop_
_entity_poly.entity_id
_entity_poly.type
_entity_poly.pdbx_seq_one_letter_code
_entity_poly.pdbx_strand_id
1 'polypeptide(L)' 'MSKSGEGQHTITNFWIVNKNGRSASSEYSIKQGDSARYKRANDNGDHINVYLTAENNNFMSSKTYTVTGYWDEETGVYL' A
#
# COMPACT_ATOMS: atom_id res chain seq x y z
N MET A 1 -4.05 -22.80 9.41
CA MET A 1 -3.18 -22.82 8.22
C MET A 1 -3.65 -21.72 7.29
N SER A 2 -3.00 -20.57 7.32
CA SER A 2 -3.34 -19.43 6.47
C SER A 2 -2.82 -19.71 5.06
N LYS A 3 -3.70 -20.14 4.15
CA LYS A 3 -3.44 -20.16 2.71
C LYS A 3 -3.54 -18.73 2.17
N SER A 4 -2.61 -17.86 2.54
CA SER A 4 -2.36 -16.70 1.69
C SER A 4 -1.63 -17.20 0.45
N GLY A 5 -2.07 -16.80 -0.74
CA GLY A 5 -1.28 -16.94 -1.96
C GLY A 5 0.00 -16.08 -1.97
N GLU A 6 0.30 -15.40 -0.85
CA GLU A 6 1.23 -14.29 -0.79
C GLU A 6 2.71 -14.63 -0.50
N GLY A 7 3.14 -15.86 -0.79
CA GLY A 7 4.45 -16.37 -0.36
C GLY A 7 4.47 -16.60 1.15
N GLN A 8 5.61 -16.68 1.81
CA GLN A 8 5.70 -16.63 3.28
C GLN A 8 6.83 -15.64 3.54
N HIS A 9 6.61 -14.61 4.38
CA HIS A 9 7.55 -13.51 4.63
C HIS A 9 7.66 -12.43 3.55
N THR A 10 6.72 -12.35 2.61
CA THR A 10 6.82 -11.35 1.55
C THR A 10 6.35 -9.97 2.01
N ILE A 11 7.06 -8.95 1.54
CA ILE A 11 6.87 -7.55 1.92
C ILE A 11 6.60 -6.75 0.64
N THR A 12 5.49 -6.02 0.63
CA THR A 12 5.15 -5.07 -0.43
C THR A 12 5.15 -3.66 0.14
N ASN A 13 5.82 -2.75 -0.56
CA ASN A 13 5.80 -1.34 -0.26
C ASN A 13 4.58 -0.70 -0.94
N PHE A 14 3.80 0.05 -0.18
CA PHE A 14 2.63 0.78 -0.65
C PHE A 14 2.81 2.27 -0.44
N TRP A 15 2.36 3.05 -1.40
CA TRP A 15 2.20 4.49 -1.28
C TRP A 15 1.15 4.98 -2.27
N ILE A 16 0.62 6.17 -2.04
CA ILE A 16 -0.25 6.83 -3.01
C ILE A 16 0.55 7.88 -3.78
N VAL A 17 0.20 8.05 -5.05
CA VAL A 17 0.75 9.10 -5.93
C VAL A 17 -0.37 9.96 -6.48
N ASN A 18 -0.07 11.21 -6.80
CA ASN A 18 -1.01 12.05 -7.53
C ASN A 18 -0.91 11.84 -9.05
N LYS A 19 -1.83 12.46 -9.79
CA LYS A 19 -1.86 12.41 -11.27
C LYS A 19 -0.58 12.86 -11.97
N ASN A 20 0.28 13.60 -11.28
CA ASN A 20 1.57 14.07 -11.80
C ASN A 20 2.74 13.13 -11.43
N GLY A 21 2.45 11.96 -10.85
CA GLY A 21 3.46 10.98 -10.42
C GLY A 21 4.23 11.37 -9.16
N ARG A 22 3.79 12.40 -8.41
CA ARG A 22 4.43 12.77 -7.14
C ARG A 22 3.86 11.96 -5.99
N SER A 23 4.72 11.59 -5.04
CA SER A 23 4.28 10.90 -3.83
C SER A 23 3.30 11.74 -3.02
N ALA A 24 2.11 11.19 -2.84
CA ALA A 24 1.00 11.73 -2.06
C ALA A 24 0.93 11.13 -0.64
N SER A 25 1.81 10.18 -0.30
CA SER A 25 2.03 9.69 1.06
C SER A 25 3.48 9.26 1.27
N SER A 26 3.84 8.97 2.52
CA SER A 26 5.00 8.15 2.82
C SER A 26 4.81 6.73 2.28
N GLU A 27 5.92 6.08 1.93
CA GLU A 27 5.97 4.66 1.61
C GLU A 27 5.85 3.79 2.86
N TYR A 28 5.16 2.66 2.76
CA TYR A 28 5.02 1.72 3.86
C TYR A 28 5.15 0.27 3.42
N SER A 29 6.04 -0.46 4.10
CA SER A 29 6.23 -1.89 3.93
C SER A 29 5.18 -2.68 4.70
N ILE A 30 4.34 -3.42 3.99
CA ILE A 30 3.35 -4.33 4.58
C ILE A 30 3.83 -5.76 4.37
N LYS A 31 3.94 -6.49 5.47
CA LYS A 31 4.21 -7.93 5.43
C LYS A 31 2.89 -8.66 5.20
N GLN A 32 2.93 -9.72 4.41
CA GLN A 32 1.82 -10.66 4.28
C GLN A 32 1.23 -11.06 5.65
N GLY A 33 -0.10 -11.05 5.73
CA GLY A 33 -0.84 -11.41 6.94
C GLY A 33 -0.77 -10.36 8.05
N ASP A 34 -0.16 -9.20 7.80
CA ASP A 34 -0.23 -8.05 8.70
C ASP A 34 -1.61 -7.39 8.62
N SER A 35 -1.94 -6.62 9.65
CA SER A 35 -3.22 -5.90 9.72
C SER A 35 -3.26 -4.72 8.75
N ALA A 36 -4.47 -4.32 8.35
CA ALA A 36 -4.70 -3.11 7.56
C ALA A 36 -4.07 -1.88 8.24
N ARG A 37 -3.55 -0.96 7.44
CA ARG A 37 -2.93 0.29 7.90
C ARG A 37 -3.68 1.48 7.32
N TYR A 38 -3.91 2.47 8.17
CA TYR A 38 -4.52 3.74 7.80
C TYR A 38 -3.48 4.85 7.92
N LYS A 39 -3.33 5.65 6.85
CA LYS A 39 -2.39 6.76 6.80
C LYS A 39 -3.01 7.95 6.08
N ARG A 40 -2.68 9.14 6.58
CA ARG A 40 -3.09 10.40 5.96
C ARG A 40 -2.28 10.63 4.69
N ALA A 41 -2.93 11.22 3.69
CA ALA A 41 -2.24 11.82 2.55
C ALA A 41 -1.43 13.04 3.02
N ASN A 42 -0.39 13.40 2.26
CA ASN A 42 0.30 14.68 2.39
C ASN A 42 -0.34 15.72 1.45
N ASP A 43 0.18 16.94 1.44
CA ASP A 43 -0.34 18.05 0.61
C ASP A 43 -0.42 17.73 -0.89
N ASN A 44 0.36 16.77 -1.41
CA ASN A 44 0.27 16.35 -2.80
C ASN A 44 -0.89 15.41 -3.09
N GLY A 45 -1.60 14.91 -2.07
CA GLY A 45 -2.76 14.02 -2.17
C GLY A 45 -4.00 14.54 -1.45
N ASP A 46 -3.95 15.76 -0.91
CA ASP A 46 -5.07 16.37 -0.20
C ASP A 46 -6.17 16.81 -1.18
N HIS A 47 -7.42 16.42 -0.90
CA HIS A 47 -8.62 16.73 -1.70
C HIS A 47 -8.48 16.51 -3.22
N ILE A 48 -7.71 15.50 -3.65
CA ILE A 48 -7.54 15.17 -5.06
C ILE A 48 -7.59 13.67 -5.33
N ASN A 49 -7.76 13.31 -6.60
CA ASN A 49 -7.59 11.93 -7.05
C ASN A 49 -6.14 11.47 -6.88
N VAL A 50 -5.99 10.35 -6.19
CA VAL A 50 -4.73 9.65 -5.99
C VAL A 50 -4.78 8.23 -6.56
N TYR A 51 -3.61 7.65 -6.79
CA TYR A 51 -3.45 6.31 -7.34
C TYR A 51 -2.66 5.47 -6.35
N LEU A 52 -3.17 4.28 -6.02
CA LEU A 52 -2.47 3.32 -5.18
C LEU A 52 -1.32 2.68 -5.96
N THR A 53 -0.12 2.78 -5.40
CA THR A 53 1.10 2.16 -5.94
C THR A 53 1.54 1.03 -5.02
N ALA A 54 2.12 -0.02 -5.63
CA ALA A 54 2.64 -1.17 -4.92
C ALA A 54 3.95 -1.63 -5.57
N GLU A 55 4.96 -1.87 -4.76
CA GLU A 55 6.24 -2.42 -5.21
C GLU A 55 6.66 -3.59 -4.33
N ASN A 56 7.08 -4.69 -4.95
CA ASN A 56 7.64 -5.81 -4.23
C ASN A 56 9.10 -5.51 -3.88
N ASN A 57 9.42 -5.43 -2.58
CA ASN A 57 10.77 -5.15 -2.09
C ASN A 57 11.67 -6.41 -2.03
N ASN A 58 11.25 -7.52 -2.64
CA ASN A 58 12.02 -8.77 -2.66
C ASN A 58 12.40 -9.18 -4.08
N PHE A 59 13.49 -8.60 -4.59
CA PHE A 59 14.04 -8.87 -5.93
C PHE A 59 14.54 -10.31 -6.14
N MET A 60 14.83 -11.05 -5.07
CA MET A 60 15.49 -12.36 -5.13
C MET A 60 14.54 -13.57 -5.10
N SER A 61 13.22 -13.36 -5.12
CA SER A 61 12.24 -14.46 -5.11
C SER A 61 11.49 -14.59 -6.42
N SER A 62 11.54 -15.77 -7.04
CA SER A 62 10.68 -16.14 -8.20
C SER A 62 9.21 -16.37 -7.82
N LYS A 63 8.86 -16.18 -6.55
CA LYS A 63 7.49 -16.34 -6.05
C LYS A 63 6.69 -15.08 -6.31
N THR A 64 5.70 -15.18 -7.19
CA THR A 64 4.70 -14.14 -7.38
C THR A 64 3.61 -14.27 -6.34
N TYR A 65 3.00 -13.15 -5.99
CA TYR A 65 1.84 -13.11 -5.15
C TYR A 65 0.90 -11.98 -5.52
N THR A 66 -0.39 -12.18 -5.24
CA THR A 66 -1.42 -11.18 -5.44
C THR A 66 -1.65 -10.45 -4.12
N VAL A 67 -1.37 -9.15 -4.10
CA VAL A 67 -1.81 -8.28 -3.02
C VAL A 67 -3.05 -7.53 -3.48
N THR A 68 -4.05 -7.47 -2.61
CA THR A 68 -5.23 -6.61 -2.81
C THR A 68 -5.26 -5.57 -1.70
N GLY A 69 -5.54 -4.34 -2.09
CA GLY A 69 -5.71 -3.23 -1.17
C GLY A 69 -6.80 -2.32 -1.71
N TYR A 70 -7.57 -1.73 -0.81
CA TYR A 70 -8.51 -0.66 -1.13
C TYR A 70 -7.95 0.62 -0.55
N TRP A 71 -7.94 1.68 -1.34
CA TRP A 71 -7.81 3.02 -0.79
C TRP A 71 -9.21 3.47 -0.38
N ASP A 72 -9.36 3.86 0.87
CA ASP A 72 -10.61 4.35 1.44
C ASP A 72 -10.38 5.75 1.98
N GLU A 73 -10.97 6.75 1.32
CA GLU A 73 -10.90 8.16 1.69
C GLU A 73 -11.57 8.41 3.06
N GLU A 74 -12.60 7.64 3.40
CA GLU A 74 -13.60 8.05 4.40
C GLU A 74 -13.36 7.47 5.80
N THR A 75 -12.27 6.73 6.01
CA THR A 75 -11.94 6.15 7.33
C THR A 75 -11.15 7.09 8.25
N GLY A 76 -10.83 8.30 7.77
CA GLY A 76 -10.30 9.37 8.60
C GLY A 76 -11.37 9.89 9.55
N VAL A 77 -11.56 9.27 10.71
CA VAL A 77 -12.20 9.95 11.84
C VAL A 77 -11.38 11.21 12.10
N TYR A 78 -11.95 12.39 11.84
CA TYR A 78 -11.45 13.65 12.37
C TYR A 78 -11.47 13.53 13.90
N LEU A 79 -10.34 13.19 14.49
CA LEU A 79 -10.03 13.38 15.92
C LEU A 79 -9.22 14.66 16.07
#